data_AF-A0A7M7PKG9-F1
#
_entry.id   AF-A0A7M7PKG9-F1
#
_cell.length_a   1.000
_cell.length_b   1.000
_cell.length_c   1.000
_cell.angle_alpha   90.00
_cell.angle_beta   90.00
_cell.angle_gamma   90.00
#
_symmetry.space_group_name_H-M   'P 1'
#
loop_
_entity.id
_entity.type
_entity.pdbx_description
1 polymer ?
#
loop_
_entity_poly.entity_id
_entity_poly.type
_entity_poly.pdbx_seq_one_letter_code
_entity_poly.pdbx_strand_id
1 'polypeptide(L)'
;MANEDCTDGVNMYTCACSPGYAGTPCEDIDECASGPCMANEDCTDGMNMYTCACSAGYAGTPCEDIDECASGPCMAEENRAKSKYILHFAH
;
A
#
# COMPACT_ATOMS: atom_id res chain seq x y z
N MET A 1 16.19 -24.60 -1.04
CA MET A 1 14.76 -24.32 -1.22
C MET A 1 14.53 -24.48 -2.71
N ALA A 2 13.71 -25.44 -3.12
CA ALA A 2 13.49 -25.71 -4.55
C ALA A 2 12.28 -24.88 -4.96
N ASN A 3 12.53 -23.75 -5.61
CA ASN A 3 11.50 -22.81 -6.06
C ASN A 3 10.94 -23.21 -7.44
N GLU A 4 11.44 -24.34 -7.97
CA GLU A 4 11.17 -24.89 -9.28
C GLU A 4 11.09 -26.42 -9.19
N ASP A 5 10.14 -27.02 -9.92
CA ASP A 5 10.13 -28.45 -10.26
C ASP A 5 10.40 -28.58 -11.76
N CYS A 6 11.66 -28.88 -12.11
CA CYS A 6 12.10 -29.00 -13.50
C CYS A 6 12.04 -30.46 -13.96
N THR A 7 11.23 -30.69 -14.99
CA THR A 7 11.11 -31.99 -15.67
C THR A 7 11.96 -31.97 -16.94
N ASP A 8 12.94 -32.88 -17.00
CA ASP A 8 13.76 -33.09 -18.20
C ASP A 8 12.96 -33.83 -19.27
N GLY A 9 13.05 -33.35 -20.51
CA GLY A 9 12.41 -33.91 -21.69
C GLY A 9 13.40 -34.04 -22.85
N VAL A 10 13.03 -34.78 -23.89
CA VAL A 10 13.94 -35.01 -25.03
C VAL A 10 14.15 -33.70 -25.80
N ASN A 11 15.34 -33.09 -25.63
CA ASN A 11 15.78 -31.80 -26.19
C ASN A 11 15.10 -30.54 -25.61
N MET A 12 14.33 -30.64 -24.53
CA MET A 12 13.76 -29.48 -23.82
C MET A 12 13.49 -29.86 -22.37
N TYR A 13 13.71 -28.94 -21.43
CA TYR A 13 13.28 -29.07 -20.05
C TYR A 13 12.14 -28.08 -19.77
N THR A 14 11.18 -28.48 -18.94
CA THR A 14 10.06 -27.62 -18.50
C THR A 14 10.12 -27.46 -17.00
N CYS A 15 10.22 -26.22 -16.52
CA CYS A 15 10.18 -25.90 -15.09
C CYS A 15 8.79 -25.39 -14.70
N ALA A 16 8.19 -26.01 -13.68
CA ALA A 16 7.02 -25.47 -13.01
C ALA A 16 7.50 -24.53 -11.90
N CYS A 17 7.26 -23.23 -12.08
CA CYS A 17 7.63 -22.22 -11.12
C CYS A 17 6.59 -22.10 -10.00
N SER A 18 7.08 -21.85 -8.78
CA SER A 18 6.19 -21.49 -7.66
C SER A 18 5.49 -20.15 -7.94
N PRO A 19 4.33 -19.85 -7.32
CA PRO A 19 3.73 -18.51 -7.40
C PRO A 19 4.76 -17.43 -7.02
N GLY A 20 4.79 -16.33 -7.77
CA GLY A 20 5.79 -15.26 -7.64
C GLY A 20 7.05 -15.46 -8.48
N TYR A 21 7.13 -16.55 -9.26
CA TYR A 21 8.28 -16.82 -10.13
C TYR A 21 7.84 -17.08 -11.57
N ALA A 22 8.64 -16.66 -12.55
CA ALA A 22 8.36 -16.85 -13.97
C ALA A 22 9.62 -17.09 -14.80
N GLY A 23 9.43 -17.57 -16.03
CA GLY A 23 10.53 -17.84 -16.95
C GLY A 23 11.26 -19.16 -16.67
N THR A 24 12.44 -19.30 -17.24
CA THR A 24 13.28 -20.50 -17.09
C THR A 24 14.72 -20.01 -16.93
N PRO A 25 15.30 -20.03 -15.72
CA PRO A 25 15.01 -20.93 -14.58
C PRO A 25 14.20 -20.28 -13.43
N CYS A 26 12.91 -19.99 -13.65
CA CYS A 26 11.99 -19.48 -12.60
C CYS A 26 12.56 -18.32 -11.78
N GLU A 27 12.77 -17.17 -12.44
CA GLU A 27 13.21 -15.93 -11.80
C GLU A 27 12.06 -15.28 -11.03
N ASP A 28 12.40 -14.58 -9.94
CA ASP A 28 11.45 -13.86 -9.09
C ASP A 28 10.74 -12.77 -9.91
N ILE A 29 9.43 -12.65 -9.73
CA ILE A 29 8.62 -11.63 -10.40
C ILE A 29 8.71 -10.35 -9.57
N ASP A 30 9.28 -9.29 -10.15
CA ASP A 30 9.24 -7.96 -9.52
C ASP A 30 7.80 -7.43 -9.51
N GLU A 31 7.14 -7.54 -8.35
CA GLU A 31 5.76 -7.05 -8.18
C GLU A 31 5.68 -5.52 -8.09
N CYS A 32 6.82 -4.86 -7.83
CA CYS A 32 6.94 -3.41 -7.85
C CYS A 32 7.10 -2.82 -9.27
N ALA A 33 7.42 -3.63 -10.29
CA ALA A 33 7.67 -3.17 -11.66
C ALA A 33 6.49 -2.41 -12.29
N SER A 34 5.26 -2.68 -11.84
CA SER A 34 4.05 -2.00 -12.32
C SER A 34 3.77 -0.66 -11.64
N GLY A 35 4.54 -0.29 -10.62
CA GLY A 35 4.29 0.86 -9.76
C GLY A 35 2.98 0.74 -8.98
N PRO A 36 2.79 -0.32 -8.17
CA PRO A 36 1.50 -0.58 -7.53
C PRO A 36 1.20 0.36 -6.35
N CYS A 37 2.21 0.99 -5.75
CA CYS A 37 2.05 1.95 -4.67
C CYS A 37 1.70 3.34 -5.20
N MET A 38 1.05 4.17 -4.38
CA MET A 38 0.80 5.58 -4.70
C MET A 38 2.09 6.35 -5.00
N ALA A 39 1.95 7.42 -5.80
CA ALA A 39 3.09 8.18 -6.27
C ALA A 39 3.92 8.72 -5.09
N ASN A 40 5.24 8.50 -5.16
CA ASN A 40 6.23 8.85 -4.13
C ASN A 40 6.22 7.97 -2.86
N GLU A 41 5.48 6.86 -2.85
CA GLU A 41 5.59 5.86 -1.79
C GLU A 41 6.59 4.75 -2.19
N ASP A 42 7.30 4.21 -1.19
CA ASP A 42 8.32 3.18 -1.43
C ASP A 42 7.66 1.81 -1.57
N CYS A 43 7.95 1.11 -2.67
CA CYS A 43 7.54 -0.27 -2.91
C CYS A 43 8.67 -1.24 -2.54
N THR A 44 8.34 -2.28 -1.78
CA THR A 44 9.24 -3.40 -1.50
C THR A 44 8.65 -4.68 -2.08
N ASP A 45 9.44 -5.29 -2.96
CA ASP A 45 9.17 -6.57 -3.61
C ASP A 45 9.21 -7.73 -2.59
N GLY A 46 8.42 -8.76 -2.83
CA GLY A 46 8.25 -9.89 -1.93
C GLY A 46 7.98 -11.18 -2.69
N MET A 47 7.69 -12.28 -1.98
CA MET A 47 7.36 -13.53 -2.67
C MET A 47 5.88 -13.53 -3.08
N ASN A 48 5.60 -13.29 -4.37
CA ASN A 48 4.23 -13.25 -4.90
C ASN A 48 3.36 -12.17 -4.23
N MET A 49 3.99 -11.11 -3.71
CA MET A 49 3.34 -9.99 -3.05
C MET A 49 4.28 -8.78 -3.00
N TYR A 50 3.69 -7.59 -2.98
CA TYR A 50 4.42 -6.36 -2.70
C TYR A 50 3.94 -5.72 -1.40
N THR A 51 4.78 -4.88 -0.82
CA THR A 51 4.43 -4.03 0.32
C THR A 51 4.75 -2.57 0.00
N CYS A 52 3.89 -1.65 0.43
CA CYS A 52 4.10 -0.22 0.28
C CYS A 52 4.40 0.39 1.66
N ALA A 53 5.46 1.17 1.77
CA ALA A 53 5.75 1.95 2.97
C ALA A 53 5.08 3.32 2.85
N CYS A 54 3.97 3.49 3.56
CA CYS A 54 3.15 4.70 3.47
C CYS A 54 3.69 5.85 4.33
N SER A 55 3.71 7.04 3.75
CA SER A 55 3.94 8.31 4.45
C SER A 55 2.83 8.63 5.45
N ALA A 56 3.11 9.54 6.40
CA ALA A 56 2.11 10.01 7.34
C ALA A 56 0.92 10.66 6.59
N GLY A 57 -0.30 10.27 6.96
CA GLY A 57 -1.52 10.67 6.24
C GLY A 57 -1.99 9.66 5.19
N TYR A 58 -1.24 8.57 4.93
CA TYR A 58 -1.62 7.52 3.98
C TYR A 58 -1.69 6.14 4.66
N ALA A 59 -2.57 5.26 4.19
CA ALA A 59 -2.74 3.91 4.73
C ALA A 59 -3.23 2.87 3.71
N GLY A 60 -3.11 1.60 4.08
CA GLY A 60 -3.51 0.47 3.26
C GLY A 60 -2.53 0.17 2.13
N THR A 61 -2.90 -0.77 1.26
CA THR A 61 -2.19 -1.06 0.01
C THR A 61 -3.16 -0.68 -1.10
N PRO A 62 -2.95 0.42 -1.84
CA PRO A 62 -1.64 0.99 -2.24
C PRO A 62 -1.19 2.31 -1.57
N CYS A 63 -1.39 2.51 -0.26
CA CYS A 63 -1.18 3.78 0.47
C CYS A 63 -2.15 4.89 0.03
N GLU A 64 -3.44 4.71 0.27
CA GLU A 64 -4.47 5.72 -0.02
C GLU A 64 -4.47 6.84 1.04
N ASP A 65 -4.83 8.05 0.61
CA ASP A 65 -4.95 9.23 1.48
C ASP A 65 -6.02 8.98 2.57
N ILE A 66 -5.66 9.27 3.81
CA ILE A 66 -6.56 9.17 4.95
C ILE A 66 -7.34 10.47 5.04
N ASP A 67 -8.67 10.41 4.90
CA ASP A 67 -9.51 11.56 5.20
C ASP A 67 -9.62 11.76 6.73
N GLU A 68 -8.74 12.60 7.32
CA GLU A 68 -8.82 12.91 8.75
C GLU A 68 -10.08 13.72 9.12
N CYS A 69 -10.73 14.32 8.12
CA CYS A 69 -11.97 15.07 8.29
C CYS A 69 -13.21 14.16 8.31
N ALA A 70 -13.09 12.88 7.90
CA ALA A 70 -14.21 11.93 7.83
C ALA A 70 -14.94 11.74 9.19
N SER A 71 -14.22 11.92 10.31
CA SER A 71 -14.79 11.83 11.66
C SER A 71 -15.36 13.15 12.21
N GLY A 72 -15.32 14.24 11.42
CA GLY A 72 -15.77 15.57 11.81
C GLY A 72 -15.04 16.21 13.00
N PRO A 73 -13.72 16.03 13.20
CA PRO A 73 -13.01 16.54 14.38
C PRO A 73 -13.09 18.08 14.48
N CYS A 74 -13.05 18.78 13.34
CA CYS A 74 -13.15 20.24 13.28
C CYS A 74 -14.54 20.77 13.69
N MET A 75 -15.60 19.97 13.55
CA MET A 75 -16.96 20.34 13.94
C MET A 75 -17.17 20.25 15.47
N ALA A 76 -16.37 19.42 16.15
CA ALA A 76 -16.39 19.35 17.61
C ALA A 76 -15.75 20.59 18.26
N GLU A 77 -14.72 21.17 17.62
CA GLU A 77 -14.00 22.34 18.13
C GLU A 77 -14.73 23.67 17.87
N GLU A 78 -15.67 23.73 16.92
CA GLU A 78 -16.47 24.95 16.67
C GLU A 78 -17.40 25.33 17.84
N ASN A 79 -17.63 24.43 18.79
CA ASN A 79 -18.44 24.71 19.97
C ASN A 79 -17.65 25.31 21.14
N ARG A 80 -16.32 25.39 21.06
CA ARG A 80 -15.50 26.00 22.13
C ARG A 80 -15.29 27.50 21.95
N ALA A 81 -15.47 28.05 20.74
CA ALA A 81 -15.28 29.47 20.45
C ALA A 81 -16.58 30.32 20.50
N LYS A 82 -17.77 29.70 20.53
CA LYS A 82 -19.05 30.44 20.59
C LYS A 82 -19.54 30.75 22.02
N SER A 83 -18.85 30.27 23.06
CA SER A 83 -19.16 30.58 24.48
C SER A 83 -18.31 31.71 25.07
N LYS A 84 -17.99 32.74 24.27
CA LYS A 84 -17.43 34.01 24.76
C LYS A 84 -18.14 35.26 24.25
N TYR A 85 -19.23 35.10 23.49
CA TYR A 85 -19.98 36.20 22.87
C TYR A 85 -21.38 36.40 23.50
N ILE A 86 -21.57 36.09 24.79
CA ILE A 86 -22.79 36.43 25.55
C ILE A 86 -22.43 37.23 26.82
N LEU A 87 -21.38 38.06 26.78
CA LEU A 87 -21.06 38.97 27.87
C LEU A 87 -20.38 40.24 27.37
N HIS A 88 -21.03 41.01 26.50
CA HIS A 88 -20.86 42.47 26.39
C HIS A 88 -22.01 42.98 25.50
N PHE A 89 -22.54 44.16 25.80
CA PHE A 89 -23.75 44.79 25.22
C PHE A 89 -25.09 44.46 25.91
N ALA A 90 -25.22 44.90 27.15
CA ALA A 90 -26.40 45.68 27.53
C ALA A 90 -25.91 46.87 28.37
N HIS A 91 -26.05 48.08 27.81
CA HIS A 91 -26.01 49.33 28.55
C HIS A 91 -27.34 49.51 29.29
#